data_AF-A0A7K1U382-F1
#
_entry.id   AF-A0A7K1U382-F1
#
_cell.length_a   1.000
_cell.length_b   1.000
_cell.length_c   1.000
_cell.angle_alpha   90.00
_cell.angle_beta   90.00
_cell.angle_gamma   90.00
#
_symmetry.space_group_name_H-M   'P 1'
#
loop_
_entity.id
_entity.type
_entity.pdbx_description
1 polymer ?
#
loop_
_entity_poly.entity_id
_entity_poly.type
_entity_poly.pdbx_seq_one_letter_code
_entity_poly.pdbx_strand_id
1 'polypeptide(L)'
;MNFFNHTTAWLKGELFEAYFIASFGVLTILGGILFWKSGSTPNSKALLLPLVFTGLIYAAIGISMIISNQKRLTIYKQNYQRDETTFIQSEKKRVEAFQYGYTISKVVASVCFPLTLLLFWLSKNPNLQGLGIGLALFALSGLVVDYFSQERADIYYQKILEELNQ
;
A
#
# COMPACT_ATOMS: atom_id res chain seq x y z
N MET A 1 -28.12 -6.31 -4.98
CA MET A 1 -26.95 -7.12 -5.46
C MET A 1 -26.73 -8.22 -4.44
N ASN A 2 -26.39 -9.45 -4.83
CA ASN A 2 -25.98 -10.48 -3.86
C ASN A 2 -24.64 -10.08 -3.20
N PHE A 3 -24.44 -10.39 -1.93
CA PHE A 3 -23.23 -10.11 -1.16
C PHE A 3 -21.92 -10.43 -1.91
N PHE A 4 -21.88 -11.56 -2.63
CA PHE A 4 -20.73 -11.98 -3.42
C PHE A 4 -20.32 -10.98 -4.51
N ASN A 5 -21.25 -10.20 -5.05
CA ASN A 5 -20.94 -9.14 -6.00
C ASN A 5 -20.18 -7.99 -5.33
N HIS A 6 -20.54 -7.64 -4.09
CA HIS A 6 -19.79 -6.66 -3.29
C HIS A 6 -18.38 -7.17 -2.98
N THR A 7 -18.23 -8.44 -2.62
CA THR A 7 -16.92 -9.07 -2.41
C THR A 7 -16.07 -9.08 -3.66
N THR A 8 -16.67 -9.37 -4.82
CA THR A 8 -15.96 -9.34 -6.10
C THR A 8 -15.51 -7.92 -6.48
N ALA A 9 -16.35 -6.91 -6.24
CA ALA A 9 -15.99 -5.52 -6.45
C ALA A 9 -14.85 -5.08 -5.52
N TRP A 10 -14.92 -5.48 -4.24
CA TRP A 10 -13.87 -5.26 -3.25
C TRP A 10 -12.52 -5.85 -3.71
N LEU A 11 -12.48 -7.13 -4.12
CA LEU A 11 -11.26 -7.79 -4.60
C LEU A 11 -10.69 -7.15 -5.87
N LYS A 12 -11.54 -6.69 -6.80
CA LYS A 12 -11.10 -5.96 -7.99
C LYS A 12 -10.48 -4.61 -7.61
N GLY A 13 -11.03 -3.93 -6.61
CA GLY A 13 -10.46 -2.70 -6.05
C GLY A 13 -9.08 -2.95 -5.41
N GLU A 14 -8.94 -4.01 -4.59
CA GLU A 14 -7.64 -4.39 -4.02
C GLU A 14 -6.61 -4.75 -5.10
N LEU A 15 -7.03 -5.37 -6.21
CA LEU A 15 -6.12 -5.64 -7.35
C LEU A 15 -5.68 -4.38 -8.07
N PHE A 16 -6.61 -3.45 -8.33
CA PHE A 16 -6.28 -2.16 -8.93
C PHE A 16 -5.24 -1.41 -8.09
N GLU A 17 -5.46 -1.35 -6.78
CA GLU A 17 -4.53 -0.80 -5.81
C GLU A 17 -3.16 -1.51 -5.86
N ALA A 18 -3.16 -2.83 -5.86
CA ALA A 18 -1.94 -3.63 -5.90
C ALA A 18 -1.10 -3.39 -7.17
N TYR A 19 -1.74 -3.25 -8.34
CA TYR A 19 -1.05 -2.88 -9.57
C TYR A 19 -0.45 -1.49 -9.49
N PHE A 20 -1.17 -0.51 -8.93
CA PHE A 20 -0.66 0.84 -8.74
C PHE A 20 0.56 0.84 -7.82
N ILE A 21 0.48 0.15 -6.68
CA ILE A 21 1.57 0.01 -5.71
C ILE A 21 2.80 -0.66 -6.35
N ALA A 22 2.61 -1.78 -7.05
CA ALA A 22 3.70 -2.51 -7.69
C ALA A 22 4.38 -1.66 -8.77
N SER A 23 3.59 -0.99 -9.62
CA SER A 23 4.10 -0.11 -10.68
C SER A 23 4.87 1.07 -10.10
N PHE A 24 4.34 1.69 -9.05
CA PHE A 24 5.01 2.77 -8.32
C PHE A 24 6.36 2.29 -7.77
N GLY A 25 6.42 1.11 -7.16
CA GLY A 25 7.65 0.53 -6.64
C GLY A 25 8.72 0.34 -7.73
N VAL A 26 8.35 -0.26 -8.86
CA VAL A 26 9.24 -0.47 -10.01
C VAL A 26 9.72 0.87 -10.59
N LEU A 27 8.82 1.82 -10.82
CA LEU A 27 9.17 3.15 -11.34
C LEU A 27 10.10 3.91 -10.39
N THR A 28 9.91 3.77 -9.08
CA THR A 28 10.78 4.39 -8.07
C THR A 28 12.19 3.81 -8.10
N ILE A 29 12.33 2.48 -8.23
CA ILE A 29 13.63 1.81 -8.41
C ILE A 29 14.33 2.35 -9.67
N LEU A 30 13.60 2.38 -10.79
CA LEU A 30 14.12 2.91 -12.06
C LEU A 30 14.56 4.37 -11.91
N GLY A 31 13.76 5.19 -11.23
CA GLY A 31 14.11 6.57 -10.90
C GLY A 31 15.42 6.68 -10.13
N GLY A 32 15.61 5.87 -9.09
CA GLY A 32 16.86 5.80 -8.32
C GLY A 32 18.08 5.46 -9.18
N ILE A 33 17.95 4.46 -10.06
CA ILE A 33 19.02 4.05 -10.99
C ILE A 33 19.31 5.16 -12.00
N LEU A 34 18.28 5.84 -12.52
CA LEU A 34 18.43 6.95 -13.46
C LEU A 34 19.15 8.14 -12.83
N PHE A 35 18.79 8.53 -11.60
CA PHE A 35 19.48 9.59 -10.86
C PHE A 35 20.95 9.26 -10.62
N TRP A 36 21.26 8.01 -10.30
CA TRP A 36 22.63 7.57 -10.09
C TRP A 36 23.48 7.55 -11.37
N LYS A 37 22.91 7.03 -12.47
CA LYS A 37 23.63 6.87 -13.74
C LYS A 37 23.80 8.18 -14.49
N SER A 38 22.76 9.02 -14.53
CA SER A 38 22.73 10.26 -15.31
C SER A 38 23.12 11.48 -14.48
N GLY A 39 23.09 11.38 -13.15
CA GLY A 39 23.40 12.49 -12.25
C GLY A 39 24.89 12.73 -12.10
N SER A 40 25.32 13.96 -12.35
CA SER A 40 26.71 14.41 -12.20
C SER A 40 27.05 14.86 -10.77
N THR A 41 26.05 15.12 -9.93
CA THR A 41 26.24 15.71 -8.58
C THR A 41 26.24 14.66 -7.47
N PRO A 42 26.85 14.96 -6.30
CA PRO A 42 26.72 14.12 -5.12
C PRO A 42 25.26 13.90 -4.68
N ASN A 43 24.41 14.94 -4.75
CA ASN A 43 22.99 14.86 -4.37
C ASN A 43 22.21 13.90 -5.25
N SER A 44 22.42 13.94 -6.57
CA SER A 44 21.76 12.99 -7.48
C SER A 44 22.18 11.55 -7.22
N LYS A 45 23.45 11.31 -6.91
CA LYS A 45 23.96 9.96 -6.60
C LYS A 45 23.43 9.42 -5.27
N ALA A 46 23.25 10.30 -4.28
CA ALA A 46 22.73 9.96 -2.96
C ALA A 46 21.28 9.45 -2.98
N LEU A 47 20.51 9.72 -4.05
CA LEU A 47 19.14 9.23 -4.21
C LEU A 47 19.03 7.74 -4.55
N LEU A 48 20.12 7.08 -4.96
CA LEU A 48 20.08 5.67 -5.36
C LEU A 48 19.48 4.79 -4.27
N LEU A 49 20.12 4.75 -3.10
CA LEU A 49 19.70 3.84 -2.03
C LEU A 49 18.30 4.17 -1.51
N PRO A 50 17.97 5.42 -1.13
CA PRO A 50 16.65 5.75 -0.60
C PRO A 50 15.50 5.40 -1.55
N LEU A 51 15.66 5.66 -2.86
CA LEU A 51 14.64 5.35 -3.85
C LEU A 51 14.56 3.85 -4.14
N VAL A 52 15.70 3.15 -4.28
CA VAL A 52 15.69 1.70 -4.48
C VAL A 52 15.07 0.98 -3.29
N PHE A 53 15.42 1.34 -2.04
CA PHE A 53 14.82 0.73 -0.86
C PHE A 53 13.31 0.98 -0.79
N THR A 54 12.87 2.22 -0.99
CA THR A 54 11.44 2.56 -1.00
C THR A 54 10.70 1.78 -2.08
N GLY A 55 11.26 1.75 -3.29
CA GLY A 55 10.65 1.06 -4.41
C GLY A 55 10.61 -0.45 -4.26
N LEU A 56 11.64 -1.07 -3.65
CA LEU A 56 11.64 -2.50 -3.33
C LEU A 56 10.53 -2.87 -2.33
N ILE A 57 10.32 -2.06 -1.29
CA ILE A 57 9.26 -2.29 -0.31
C ILE A 57 7.88 -2.24 -1.00
N TYR A 58 7.60 -1.18 -1.77
CA TYR A 58 6.31 -1.07 -2.46
C TYR A 58 6.13 -2.12 -3.56
N ALA A 59 7.17 -2.44 -4.33
CA ALA A 59 7.10 -3.53 -5.30
C ALA A 59 6.75 -4.87 -4.62
N ALA A 60 7.40 -5.19 -3.51
CA ALA A 60 7.12 -6.41 -2.75
C ALA A 60 5.68 -6.45 -2.21
N ILE A 61 5.21 -5.35 -1.62
CA ILE A 61 3.83 -5.21 -1.13
C ILE A 61 2.83 -5.41 -2.28
N GLY A 62 2.98 -4.65 -3.37
CA GLY A 62 2.06 -4.70 -4.50
C GLY A 62 2.02 -6.07 -5.18
N ILE A 63 3.18 -6.69 -5.42
CA ILE A 63 3.27 -8.03 -6.02
C ILE A 63 2.62 -9.08 -5.11
N SER A 64 2.87 -9.02 -3.80
CA SER A 64 2.25 -9.92 -2.82
C SER A 64 0.72 -9.78 -2.80
N MET A 65 0.22 -8.54 -2.86
CA MET A 65 -1.22 -8.25 -2.97
C MET A 65 -1.82 -8.78 -4.29
N ILE A 66 -1.12 -8.64 -5.42
CA ILE A 66 -1.58 -9.20 -6.71
C ILE A 66 -1.75 -10.72 -6.60
N ILE A 67 -0.71 -11.42 -6.14
CA ILE A 67 -0.72 -12.89 -6.04
C ILE A 67 -1.82 -13.36 -5.10
N SER A 68 -1.94 -12.75 -3.92
CA SER A 68 -2.95 -13.15 -2.93
C SER A 68 -4.37 -12.89 -3.41
N ASN A 69 -4.66 -11.74 -4.02
CA ASN A 69 -6.01 -11.42 -4.51
C ASN A 69 -6.42 -12.21 -5.75
N GLN A 70 -5.48 -12.53 -6.65
CA GLN A 70 -5.76 -13.45 -7.75
C GLN A 70 -6.14 -14.84 -7.24
N LYS A 71 -5.44 -15.36 -6.24
CA LYS A 71 -5.79 -16.64 -5.60
C LYS A 71 -7.19 -16.59 -4.96
N ARG A 72 -7.53 -15.48 -4.29
CA ARG A 72 -8.86 -15.27 -3.67
C ARG A 72 -9.97 -15.30 -4.72
N LEU A 73 -9.82 -14.60 -5.85
CA LEU A 73 -10.83 -14.59 -6.92
C LEU A 73 -11.21 -16.00 -7.40
N THR A 74 -10.24 -16.91 -7.48
CA THR A 74 -10.49 -18.29 -7.95
C THR A 74 -11.27 -19.12 -6.93
N ILE A 75 -10.97 -18.98 -5.63
CA ILE A 75 -11.50 -19.88 -4.58
C ILE A 75 -12.72 -19.31 -3.85
N TYR A 76 -12.90 -17.99 -3.83
CA TYR A 76 -13.95 -17.34 -3.02
C TYR A 76 -15.35 -17.71 -3.48
N LYS A 77 -15.56 -17.89 -4.79
CA LYS A 77 -16.87 -18.34 -5.31
C LYS A 77 -17.26 -19.70 -4.75
N GLN A 78 -16.31 -20.64 -4.72
CA GLN A 78 -16.54 -21.98 -4.20
C GLN A 78 -16.77 -21.97 -2.68
N ASN A 79 -16.02 -21.14 -1.94
CA ASN A 79 -16.20 -21.00 -0.50
C ASN A 79 -17.57 -20.41 -0.15
N TYR A 80 -17.98 -19.35 -0.85
CA TYR A 80 -19.28 -18.73 -0.67
C TYR A 80 -20.44 -19.70 -0.99
N GLN A 81 -20.32 -20.49 -2.05
CA GLN A 81 -21.32 -21.51 -2.41
C GLN A 81 -21.36 -22.70 -1.44
N ARG A 82 -20.24 -23.01 -0.79
CA ARG A 82 -20.16 -24.13 0.17
C ARG A 82 -20.80 -23.76 1.50
N ASP A 83 -20.48 -22.58 2.03
CA ASP A 83 -20.98 -22.09 3.31
C ASP A 83 -20.89 -20.56 3.32
N GLU A 84 -22.03 -19.93 3.05
CA GLU A 84 -22.17 -18.48 2.97
C GLU A 84 -21.89 -17.80 4.31
N THR A 85 -22.47 -18.30 5.40
CA THR A 85 -22.33 -17.70 6.73
C THR A 85 -20.88 -17.74 7.19
N THR A 86 -20.21 -18.88 7.05
CA THR A 86 -18.79 -19.02 7.39
C THR A 86 -17.92 -18.11 6.51
N PHE A 87 -18.26 -17.97 5.23
CA PHE A 87 -17.55 -17.07 4.32
C PHE A 87 -17.66 -15.60 4.75
N ILE A 88 -18.87 -15.10 5.03
CA ILE A 88 -19.10 -13.71 5.44
C ILE A 88 -18.38 -13.40 6.75
N GLN A 89 -18.43 -14.32 7.74
CA GLN A 89 -17.71 -14.17 9.01
C GLN A 89 -16.18 -14.13 8.81
N SER A 90 -15.67 -14.92 7.86
CA SER A 90 -14.24 -14.91 7.54
C SER A 90 -13.80 -13.57 6.92
N GLU A 91 -14.63 -12.98 6.05
CA GLU A 91 -14.35 -11.67 5.45
C GLU A 91 -14.47 -10.55 6.49
N LYS A 92 -15.44 -10.62 7.41
CA LYS A 92 -15.53 -9.69 8.55
C LYS A 92 -14.20 -9.65 9.32
N LYS A 93 -13.71 -10.82 9.74
CA LYS A 93 -12.46 -10.95 10.48
C LYS A 93 -11.26 -10.40 9.70
N ARG A 94 -11.23 -10.62 8.38
CA ARG A 94 -10.15 -10.11 7.51
C ARG A 94 -10.14 -8.60 7.43
N VAL A 95 -11.31 -7.98 7.19
CA VAL A 95 -11.44 -6.53 7.07
C VAL A 95 -11.10 -5.86 8.41
N GLU A 96 -11.60 -6.39 9.53
CA GLU A 96 -11.25 -5.88 10.87
C GLU A 96 -9.75 -5.96 11.16
N ALA A 97 -9.10 -7.07 10.79
CA ALA A 97 -7.67 -7.26 10.98
C ALA A 97 -6.81 -6.34 10.10
N PHE A 98 -7.36 -5.72 9.05
CA PHE A 98 -6.60 -4.84 8.16
C PHE A 98 -6.59 -3.37 8.64
N GLN A 99 -7.64 -2.93 9.34
CA GLN A 99 -7.92 -1.54 9.67
C GLN A 99 -6.81 -0.85 10.51
N TYR A 100 -6.07 -1.60 11.34
CA TYR A 100 -4.97 -1.02 12.12
C TYR A 100 -3.82 -0.48 11.24
N GLY A 101 -3.68 -1.00 10.01
CA GLY A 101 -2.67 -0.55 9.05
C GLY A 101 -2.79 0.93 8.72
N TYR A 102 -4.01 1.45 8.60
CA TYR A 102 -4.27 2.87 8.31
C TYR A 102 -3.77 3.79 9.42
N THR A 103 -3.86 3.35 10.68
CA THR A 103 -3.31 4.09 11.82
C THR A 103 -1.79 4.08 11.78
N ILE A 104 -1.18 2.94 11.44
CA ILE A 104 0.27 2.83 11.31
C ILE A 104 0.79 3.81 10.25
N SER A 105 0.19 3.87 9.06
CA SER A 105 0.64 4.79 8.01
C SER A 105 0.58 6.26 8.43
N LYS A 106 -0.46 6.66 9.18
CA LYS A 106 -0.57 8.01 9.75
C LYS A 106 0.54 8.30 10.76
N VAL A 107 0.85 7.34 11.63
CA VAL A 107 1.97 7.46 12.59
C VAL A 107 3.31 7.55 11.87
N VAL A 108 3.55 6.66 10.90
CA VAL A 108 4.75 6.66 10.06
C VAL A 108 4.93 8.02 9.39
N ALA A 109 3.89 8.56 8.75
CA ALA A 109 3.97 9.86 8.11
C ALA A 109 4.22 11.00 9.10
N SER A 110 3.58 10.96 10.26
CA SER A 110 3.77 11.94 11.34
C SER A 110 5.20 11.98 11.88
N VAL A 111 5.94 10.87 11.79
CA VAL A 111 7.36 10.79 12.18
C VAL A 111 8.29 11.11 11.01
N CYS A 112 8.02 10.54 9.83
CA CYS A 112 8.89 10.67 8.67
C CYS A 112 8.95 12.11 8.15
N PHE A 113 7.83 12.84 8.06
CA PHE A 113 7.86 14.20 7.49
C PHE A 113 8.68 15.19 8.33
N PRO A 114 8.49 15.30 9.67
CA PRO A 114 9.35 16.15 10.47
C PRO A 114 10.82 15.73 10.42
N LEU A 115 11.10 14.42 10.44
CA LEU A 115 12.47 13.92 10.34
C LEU A 115 13.13 14.31 9.01
N THR A 116 12.40 14.21 7.89
CA THR A 116 12.88 14.70 6.59
C THR A 116 13.25 16.19 6.68
N LEU A 117 12.36 17.03 7.22
CA LEU A 117 12.66 18.45 7.36
C LEU A 117 13.91 18.69 8.23
N LEU A 118 14.02 18.02 9.37
CA LEU A 118 15.19 18.13 10.26
C LEU A 118 16.48 17.75 9.54
N LEU A 119 16.50 16.68 8.73
CA LEU A 119 17.68 16.27 7.96
C LEU A 119 18.11 17.35 6.95
N PHE A 120 17.17 18.06 6.34
CA PHE A 120 17.45 19.15 5.41
C PHE A 120 17.95 20.43 6.10
N TRP A 121 17.40 20.76 7.27
CA TRP A 121 17.78 21.94 8.04
C TRP A 121 19.13 21.77 8.74
N LEU A 122 19.39 20.59 9.31
CA LEU A 122 20.53 20.34 10.18
C LEU A 122 21.76 19.75 9.46
N SER A 123 21.59 19.24 8.23
CA SER A 123 22.70 18.60 7.50
C SER A 123 22.84 19.12 6.07
N LYS A 124 24.10 19.19 5.61
CA LYS A 124 24.48 19.37 4.19
C LYS A 124 25.00 18.07 3.58
N ASN A 125 24.98 16.96 4.31
CA ASN A 125 25.42 15.67 3.80
C ASN A 125 24.39 15.14 2.77
N PRO A 126 24.80 14.92 1.50
CA PRO A 126 23.90 14.45 0.45
C PRO A 126 23.15 13.17 0.82
N ASN A 127 23.80 12.22 1.50
CA ASN A 127 23.20 10.94 1.86
C ASN A 127 22.12 11.09 2.94
N LEU A 128 22.30 12.01 3.89
CA LEU A 128 21.29 12.28 4.93
C LEU A 128 20.06 12.99 4.35
N GLN A 129 20.27 13.94 3.44
CA GLN A 129 19.15 14.59 2.74
C GLN A 129 18.43 13.60 1.81
N GLY A 130 19.18 12.74 1.11
CA GLY A 130 18.62 11.66 0.31
C GLY A 130 17.79 10.67 1.13
N LEU A 131 18.26 10.28 2.33
CA LEU A 131 17.49 9.48 3.28
C LEU A 131 16.19 10.18 3.65
N GLY A 132 16.24 11.48 3.96
CA GLY A 132 15.05 12.29 4.21
C GLY A 132 14.05 12.24 3.06
N ILE A 133 14.51 12.34 1.81
CA ILE A 133 13.64 12.19 0.63
C ILE A 133 13.00 10.80 0.59
N GLY A 134 13.78 9.74 0.82
CA GLY A 134 13.25 8.37 0.87
C GLY A 134 12.17 8.19 1.93
N LEU A 135 12.39 8.71 3.14
CA LEU A 135 11.41 8.66 4.23
C LEU A 135 10.11 9.40 3.88
N ALA A 136 10.21 10.60 3.32
CA ALA A 136 9.03 11.36 2.91
C ALA A 136 8.28 10.68 1.76
N LEU A 137 9.00 10.18 0.76
CA LEU A 137 8.40 9.45 -0.35
C LEU A 137 7.70 8.18 0.15
N PHE A 138 8.36 7.44 1.03
CA PHE A 138 7.79 6.24 1.65
C PHE A 138 6.49 6.56 2.38
N ALA A 139 6.50 7.55 3.28
CA ALA A 139 5.32 7.95 4.05
C ALA A 139 4.17 8.47 3.17
N LEU A 140 4.47 9.36 2.22
CA LEU A 140 3.46 9.96 1.35
C LEU A 140 2.78 8.91 0.48
N SER A 141 3.55 7.99 -0.08
CA SER A 141 3.00 6.93 -0.93
C SER A 141 2.04 6.04 -0.17
N GLY A 142 2.33 5.73 1.10
CA GLY A 142 1.45 4.95 1.96
C GLY A 142 0.15 5.69 2.26
N LEU A 143 0.22 6.98 2.56
CA LEU A 143 -0.99 7.81 2.76
C LEU A 143 -1.85 7.91 1.50
N VAL A 144 -1.24 8.02 0.31
CA VAL A 144 -1.98 8.07 -0.96
C VAL A 144 -2.75 6.78 -1.19
N VAL A 145 -2.12 5.63 -0.94
CA VAL A 145 -2.77 4.31 -1.03
C VAL A 145 -3.91 4.21 -0.02
N ASP A 146 -3.62 4.53 1.24
CA ASP A 146 -4.57 4.39 2.34
C ASP A 146 -5.79 5.29 2.19
N TYR A 147 -5.63 6.46 1.57
CA TYR A 147 -6.72 7.42 1.38
C TYR A 147 -7.95 6.80 0.72
N PHE A 148 -7.76 6.11 -0.41
CA PHE A 148 -8.87 5.45 -1.11
C PHE A 148 -9.08 3.99 -0.67
N SER A 149 -8.03 3.33 -0.14
CA SER A 149 -8.14 1.98 0.39
C SER A 149 -9.06 1.93 1.60
N GLN A 150 -8.92 2.90 2.53
CA GLN A 150 -9.72 2.99 3.75
C GLN A 150 -11.20 3.23 3.45
N GLU A 151 -11.53 4.19 2.59
CA GLU A 151 -12.91 4.44 2.16
C GLU A 151 -13.55 3.17 1.59
N ARG A 152 -12.82 2.47 0.71
CA ARG A 152 -13.31 1.24 0.08
C ARG A 152 -13.52 0.13 1.12
N ALA A 153 -12.65 0.02 2.12
CA ALA A 153 -12.75 -0.98 3.17
C ALA A 153 -13.98 -0.74 4.04
N ASP A 154 -14.24 0.53 4.37
CA ASP A 154 -15.40 0.93 5.16
C ASP A 154 -16.71 0.64 4.41
N ILE A 155 -16.77 0.95 3.11
CA ILE A 155 -17.92 0.62 2.26
C ILE A 155 -18.19 -0.89 2.24
N TYR A 156 -17.15 -1.71 2.06
CA TYR A 156 -17.31 -3.17 2.04
C TYR A 156 -17.68 -3.73 3.41
N TYR A 157 -17.09 -3.19 4.49
CA TYR A 157 -17.41 -3.57 5.86
C TYR A 157 -18.88 -3.33 6.20
N GLN A 158 -19.46 -2.21 5.77
CA GLN A 158 -20.90 -1.97 5.94
C GLN A 158 -21.75 -3.05 5.26
N LYS A 159 -21.36 -3.51 4.07
CA LYS A 159 -22.06 -4.60 3.37
C LYS A 159 -21.95 -5.94 4.07
N ILE A 160 -20.83 -6.20 4.76
CA ILE A 160 -20.69 -7.37 5.63
C ILE A 160 -21.68 -7.30 6.81
N LEU A 161 -21.78 -6.13 7.46
CA LEU A 161 -22.70 -5.96 8.60
C LEU A 161 -24.17 -6.04 8.19
N GLU A 162 -24.54 -5.44 7.05
CA GLU A 162 -25.89 -5.53 6.50
C GLU A 162 -26.31 -6.98 6.23
N GLU A 163 -25.39 -7.82 5.73
CA GLU A 163 -25.69 -9.23 5.42
C GLU A 163 -25.76 -10.12 6.67
N LEU A 164 -24.93 -9.84 7.69
CA LEU A 164 -24.94 -10.62 8.94
C LEU A 164 -26.13 -10.32 9.87
N ASN A 165 -26.83 -9.21 9.66
CA ASN A 165 -27.98 -8.79 10.45
C ASN A 165 -29.33 -9.15 9.80
N GLN A 166 -29.31 -9.79 8.62
CA GLN A 166 -30.49 -10.36 7.94
C GLN A 166 -30.78 -11.77 8.44
#